data_AF-A0A2V7XBG5-F1
#
_entry.id   AF-A0A2V7XBG5-F1
#
_cell.length_a   1.000
_cell.length_b   1.000
_cell.length_c   1.000
_cell.angle_alpha   90.00
_cell.angle_beta   90.00
_cell.angle_gamma   90.00
#
_symmetry.space_group_name_H-M   'P 1'
#
loop_
_entity.id
_entity.type
_entity.pdbx_description
1 polymer ?
#
loop_
_entity_poly.entity_id
_entity_poly.type
_entity_poly.pdbx_seq_one_letter_code
_entity_poly.pdbx_strand_id
1 'polypeptide(L)'
;MQQRPEDDDRIAPLGGLGHEERDLGEMVEVRLLRRTLSALTAMSERREVDHPRHQKEVWGSEWLKGRRHRAKHNASATHTKVTSTPVAPMNAPRARPALARASAVGRSSREMPELPDLLYIQARLKEALVGRRVVAERLREPIVMRFAVRGNLSLLLGRRLDDVIRHAHFLVFRFEDLDLAVNPMLAGRFRLAAPDEKDERDLVFALTFGPPEATSHGPRGEGDSMSDLRYRDEKNMGKAYLLAKGDWKAAAGMDQAGGVDVLAPEFTRERFVSLLKKRRDQVRVLLLDKRALDSIGNAYADEILFEARLHPKTFCRSLSHDDAVRLHDAIVKVMREAVAEVARRGEPIDVKVRDFLKVRLRDVCPRCGAKVRKAGVRGMDAYFCPHCQPATRAGLVDWTKTGK
;
A
#
# COMPACT_ATOMS: atom_id res chain seq x y z
N MET A 1 64.08 56.37 -2.55
CA MET A 1 62.95 55.95 -3.41
C MET A 1 62.99 54.43 -3.48
N GLN A 2 62.01 53.65 -3.02
CA GLN A 2 60.78 53.94 -2.27
C GLN A 2 60.68 53.02 -1.02
N GLN A 3 59.81 53.37 -0.06
CA GLN A 3 59.72 52.87 1.34
C GLN A 3 59.73 51.32 1.52
N ARG A 4 60.36 50.69 2.54
CA ARG A 4 60.18 50.69 4.05
C ARG A 4 58.81 50.12 4.51
N PRO A 5 58.66 49.51 5.72
CA PRO A 5 59.62 49.15 6.79
C PRO A 5 59.49 47.66 7.31
N GLU A 6 60.38 47.09 8.15
CA GLU A 6 60.34 46.88 9.65
C GLU A 6 59.08 46.09 10.15
N ASP A 7 59.08 45.11 11.07
CA ASP A 7 59.97 44.74 12.20
C ASP A 7 59.89 43.24 12.63
N ASP A 8 60.79 42.85 13.55
CA ASP A 8 60.52 42.14 14.83
C ASP A 8 61.09 40.72 15.19
N ASP A 9 61.52 40.69 16.46
CA ASP A 9 62.15 39.72 17.38
C ASP A 9 62.15 38.19 17.18
N ARG A 10 63.32 37.58 17.47
CA ARG A 10 63.45 36.18 17.97
C ARG A 10 64.62 35.96 18.96
N ILE A 11 64.27 35.63 20.21
CA ILE A 11 65.13 35.24 21.35
C ILE A 11 64.28 34.26 22.21
N ALA A 12 64.72 33.12 22.77
CA ALA A 12 65.93 32.28 22.67
C ALA A 12 65.54 30.80 23.03
N PRO A 13 66.38 29.76 22.80
CA PRO A 13 65.96 28.35 22.95
C PRO A 13 66.28 27.75 24.34
N LEU A 14 65.67 26.59 24.67
CA LEU A 14 66.31 25.43 25.33
C LEU A 14 65.31 24.26 25.52
N GLY A 15 65.82 23.01 25.51
CA GLY A 15 65.14 21.83 26.06
C GLY A 15 64.36 20.96 25.04
N GLY A 16 64.82 19.73 24.83
CA GLY A 16 64.12 18.72 24.02
C GLY A 16 63.73 17.47 24.83
N LEU A 17 63.39 16.40 24.10
CA LEU A 17 62.82 15.11 24.56
C LEU A 17 61.30 15.17 24.87
N GLY A 18 60.45 14.27 24.37
CA GLY A 18 60.69 13.20 23.39
C GLY A 18 59.87 11.93 23.63
N HIS A 19 58.58 11.94 23.27
CA HIS A 19 57.66 10.80 23.16
C HIS A 19 57.32 9.97 24.41
N GLU A 20 56.11 10.20 24.95
CA GLU A 20 55.42 9.31 25.88
C GLU A 20 54.77 8.10 25.17
N GLU A 21 55.05 6.93 25.75
CA GLU A 21 54.22 5.74 25.96
C GLU A 21 52.93 5.57 25.14
N ARG A 22 52.96 4.61 24.21
CA ARG A 22 51.81 3.78 23.84
C ARG A 22 51.87 2.49 24.67
N ASP A 23 50.75 2.08 25.27
CA ASP A 23 50.34 0.69 25.60
C ASP A 23 49.55 0.54 26.93
N LEU A 24 48.39 1.22 27.04
CA LEU A 24 47.40 0.92 28.10
C LEU A 24 45.94 0.83 27.60
N GLY A 25 45.70 0.77 26.28
CA GLY A 25 44.35 0.73 25.69
C GLY A 25 43.75 -0.66 25.48
N GLU A 26 44.54 -1.68 25.10
CA GLU A 26 44.00 -2.92 24.53
C GLU A 26 43.77 -4.08 25.53
N MET A 27 44.21 -3.98 26.79
CA MET A 27 44.13 -5.09 27.75
C MET A 27 42.79 -5.25 28.49
N VAL A 28 41.85 -4.31 28.37
CA VAL A 28 40.56 -4.36 29.09
C VAL A 28 39.46 -5.06 28.27
N GLU A 29 39.46 -4.93 26.95
CA GLU A 29 38.41 -5.51 26.08
C GLU A 29 38.50 -7.04 25.94
N VAL A 30 39.72 -7.60 25.96
CA VAL A 30 39.97 -9.03 25.74
C VAL A 30 39.52 -9.92 26.94
N ARG A 31 39.35 -9.35 28.14
CA ARG A 31 38.85 -10.10 29.31
C ARG A 31 37.32 -10.20 29.40
N LEU A 32 36.56 -9.30 28.80
CA LEU A 32 35.09 -9.38 28.81
C LEU A 32 34.56 -10.40 27.80
N LEU A 33 35.18 -10.50 26.62
CA LEU A 33 34.82 -11.43 25.55
C LEU A 33 35.06 -12.92 25.87
N ARG A 34 35.91 -13.25 26.85
CA ARG A 34 36.14 -14.65 27.28
C ARG A 34 35.12 -15.18 28.30
N ARG A 35 34.23 -14.35 28.87
CA ARG A 35 33.19 -14.80 29.83
C ARG A 35 31.82 -15.04 29.19
N THR A 36 31.54 -14.49 28.01
CA THR A 36 30.27 -14.71 27.28
C THR A 36 30.28 -15.99 26.43
N LEU A 37 31.47 -16.47 26.01
CA LEU A 37 31.59 -17.66 25.17
C LEU A 37 31.44 -19.01 25.91
N SER A 38 31.72 -19.09 27.21
CA SER A 38 31.48 -20.33 27.99
C SER A 38 30.00 -20.55 28.35
N ALA A 39 29.16 -19.52 28.30
CA ALA A 39 27.72 -19.63 28.61
C ALA A 39 26.90 -20.18 27.43
N LEU A 40 27.35 -19.98 26.19
CA LEU A 40 26.64 -20.43 24.99
C LEU A 40 26.86 -21.92 24.66
N THR A 41 28.00 -22.50 25.04
CA THR A 41 28.26 -23.93 24.82
C THR A 41 27.43 -24.82 25.77
N ALA A 42 27.11 -24.34 26.97
CA ALA A 42 26.39 -25.10 28.00
C ALA A 42 24.87 -25.21 27.79
N MET A 43 24.29 -24.49 26.81
CA MET A 43 22.86 -24.55 26.48
C MET A 43 22.57 -25.35 25.19
N SER A 44 23.61 -25.83 24.50
CA SER A 44 23.48 -26.64 23.28
C SER A 44 23.31 -28.15 23.56
N GLU A 45 23.54 -28.59 24.81
CA GLU A 45 23.55 -30.00 25.21
C GLU A 45 22.46 -30.31 26.25
N ARG A 46 21.18 -30.14 25.84
CA ARG A 46 20.03 -30.79 26.50
C ARG A 46 18.72 -30.63 25.72
N ARG A 47 18.47 -31.53 24.75
CA ARG A 47 17.16 -32.13 24.38
C ARG A 47 17.27 -32.90 23.06
N GLU A 48 17.62 -34.17 23.18
CA GLU A 48 17.34 -35.21 22.19
C GLU A 48 16.21 -36.10 22.73
N VAL A 49 15.66 -37.00 21.91
CA VAL A 49 14.52 -37.92 22.19
C VAL A 49 13.14 -37.20 22.20
N ASP A 50 12.09 -37.61 21.47
CA ASP A 50 11.88 -38.77 20.59
C ASP A 50 10.99 -38.44 19.36
N HIS A 51 10.84 -39.39 18.43
CA HIS A 51 10.05 -39.25 17.20
C HIS A 51 9.04 -40.41 17.03
N PRO A 52 7.75 -40.13 16.75
CA PRO A 52 6.90 -41.09 16.04
C PRO A 52 6.33 -40.53 14.73
N ARG A 53 6.29 -41.40 13.71
CA ARG A 53 5.72 -41.11 12.38
C ARG A 53 4.21 -41.33 12.34
N HIS A 54 3.58 -40.69 11.35
CA HIS A 54 2.28 -40.99 10.75
C HIS A 54 1.02 -40.94 11.63
N GLN A 55 0.12 -40.00 11.29
CA GLN A 55 -1.18 -40.37 10.71
C GLN A 55 -1.76 -39.24 9.84
N LYS A 56 -2.61 -39.61 8.89
CA LYS A 56 -3.43 -38.70 8.07
C LYS A 56 -4.84 -38.67 8.67
N GLU A 57 -5.51 -37.51 8.66
CA GLU A 57 -6.96 -37.34 8.43
C GLU A 57 -7.26 -35.84 8.34
N VAL A 58 -7.76 -35.32 7.20
CA VAL A 58 -9.20 -35.25 6.86
C VAL A 58 -10.01 -34.55 7.96
N TRP A 59 -10.21 -33.24 7.80
CA TRP A 59 -11.29 -32.52 8.46
C TRP A 59 -12.15 -31.80 7.42
N GLY A 60 -13.38 -32.26 7.30
CA GLY A 60 -14.37 -31.77 6.35
C GLY A 60 -15.16 -30.57 6.88
N SER A 61 -15.95 -30.02 5.98
CA SER A 61 -16.97 -29.02 6.23
C SER A 61 -18.08 -29.51 7.16
N GLU A 62 -18.39 -28.76 8.24
CA GLU A 62 -19.77 -28.56 8.75
C GLU A 62 -19.81 -27.52 9.88
N TRP A 63 -20.23 -26.29 9.61
CA TRP A 63 -20.81 -25.37 10.61
C TRP A 63 -21.82 -24.43 9.96
N LEU A 64 -22.94 -25.01 9.51
CA LEU A 64 -24.10 -24.27 8.97
C LEU A 64 -25.42 -24.99 9.33
N LYS A 65 -25.85 -24.82 10.58
CA LYS A 65 -27.19 -25.08 11.15
C LYS A 65 -27.28 -24.20 12.41
N GLY A 66 -28.34 -23.44 12.70
CA GLY A 66 -29.67 -23.40 12.12
C GLY A 66 -30.71 -23.39 13.23
N ARG A 67 -30.94 -22.23 13.88
CA ARG A 67 -32.01 -22.12 14.90
C ARG A 67 -33.37 -22.10 14.20
N ARG A 68 -34.23 -23.06 14.53
CA ARG A 68 -35.69 -22.96 14.33
C ARG A 68 -36.38 -23.21 15.66
N HIS A 69 -37.29 -22.34 16.04
CA HIS A 69 -38.42 -22.69 16.93
C HIS A 69 -39.73 -22.43 16.19
N ARG A 70 -40.82 -22.99 16.73
CA ARG A 70 -41.92 -23.55 15.93
C ARG A 70 -43.29 -23.23 16.53
N ALA A 71 -44.18 -22.63 15.75
CA ALA A 71 -45.63 -22.75 15.84
C ALA A 71 -46.20 -22.45 14.42
N LYS A 72 -46.92 -23.32 13.70
CA LYS A 72 -48.12 -24.17 13.94
C LYS A 72 -49.47 -23.46 13.66
N HIS A 73 -50.01 -23.74 12.46
CA HIS A 73 -51.42 -23.70 12.03
C HIS A 73 -52.13 -22.31 12.09
N ASN A 74 -53.17 -22.02 11.30
CA ASN A 74 -54.11 -22.90 10.60
C ASN A 74 -54.55 -22.35 9.21
N ALA A 75 -55.33 -23.12 8.44
CA ALA A 75 -55.78 -22.77 7.09
C ALA A 75 -57.18 -22.12 7.03
N SER A 76 -57.47 -21.33 5.98
CA SER A 76 -58.59 -21.53 5.04
C SER A 76 -58.69 -20.37 4.02
N ALA A 77 -59.42 -20.56 2.93
CA ALA A 77 -59.59 -19.61 1.83
C ALA A 77 -60.95 -18.86 1.88
N THR A 78 -61.04 -17.74 1.18
CA THR A 78 -62.31 -17.25 0.58
C THR A 78 -62.05 -16.33 -0.61
N HIS A 79 -62.88 -16.47 -1.65
CA HIS A 79 -62.98 -15.53 -2.77
C HIS A 79 -63.91 -14.36 -2.43
N THR A 80 -63.62 -13.17 -2.98
CA THR A 80 -64.70 -12.25 -3.39
C THR A 80 -64.33 -11.48 -4.65
N LYS A 81 -65.26 -11.43 -5.62
CA LYS A 81 -65.18 -10.57 -6.81
C LYS A 81 -65.56 -9.14 -6.45
N VAL A 82 -65.02 -8.16 -7.17
CA VAL A 82 -65.66 -6.85 -7.38
C VAL A 82 -65.73 -6.58 -8.88
N THR A 83 -66.81 -5.92 -9.30
CA THR A 83 -67.34 -5.90 -10.66
C THR A 83 -66.84 -4.74 -11.53
N SER A 84 -66.92 -4.96 -12.84
CA SER A 84 -66.59 -4.02 -13.93
C SER A 84 -67.82 -3.26 -14.46
N THR A 85 -67.64 -2.03 -14.93
CA THR A 85 -68.26 -1.48 -16.17
C THR A 85 -67.52 -0.20 -16.64
N PRO A 86 -67.66 0.27 -17.90
CA PRO A 86 -66.53 0.84 -18.67
C PRO A 86 -66.78 2.25 -19.24
N VAL A 87 -65.79 2.79 -19.98
CA VAL A 87 -65.89 3.45 -21.31
C VAL A 87 -64.46 3.76 -21.83
N ALA A 88 -64.30 3.88 -23.15
CA ALA A 88 -63.03 3.93 -23.90
C ALA A 88 -62.90 5.29 -24.67
N PRO A 89 -61.94 5.51 -25.62
CA PRO A 89 -60.53 5.09 -25.70
C PRO A 89 -59.58 6.26 -26.11
N MET A 90 -58.32 5.91 -26.44
CA MET A 90 -57.34 6.67 -27.26
C MET A 90 -56.75 8.00 -26.73
N ASN A 91 -55.47 7.92 -26.32
CA ASN A 91 -54.45 8.83 -26.84
C ASN A 91 -53.07 8.16 -26.82
N ALA A 92 -52.25 8.41 -27.85
CA ALA A 92 -51.01 7.67 -28.11
C ALA A 92 -49.91 7.99 -27.07
N PRO A 93 -49.02 7.02 -26.75
CA PRO A 93 -47.90 7.27 -25.85
C PRO A 93 -46.86 8.18 -26.52
N ARG A 94 -46.78 9.43 -26.08
CA ARG A 94 -45.63 10.30 -26.41
C ARG A 94 -44.34 9.60 -25.95
N ALA A 95 -43.42 9.38 -26.88
CA ALA A 95 -42.12 8.81 -26.58
C ALA A 95 -41.42 9.66 -25.51
N ARG A 96 -41.15 9.06 -24.34
CA ARG A 96 -40.23 9.65 -23.37
C ARG A 96 -38.84 9.69 -24.03
N PRO A 97 -38.15 10.84 -24.08
CA PRO A 97 -36.76 10.84 -24.52
C PRO A 97 -35.98 9.93 -23.58
N ALA A 98 -35.22 9.00 -24.16
CA ALA A 98 -34.35 8.14 -23.39
C ALA A 98 -33.29 9.01 -22.70
N LEU A 99 -33.49 9.28 -21.41
CA LEU A 99 -32.46 9.83 -20.54
C LEU A 99 -31.27 8.89 -20.60
N ALA A 100 -30.27 9.28 -21.38
CA ALA A 100 -29.00 8.59 -21.45
C ALA A 100 -28.48 8.49 -20.01
N ARG A 101 -28.40 7.26 -19.50
CA ARG A 101 -27.68 6.99 -18.26
C ARG A 101 -26.21 7.30 -18.52
N ALA A 102 -25.81 8.53 -18.25
CA ALA A 102 -24.42 8.89 -18.06
C ALA A 102 -23.88 7.92 -17.01
N SER A 103 -23.04 6.99 -17.45
CA SER A 103 -22.46 5.99 -16.57
C SER A 103 -21.61 6.71 -15.54
N ALA A 104 -21.94 6.58 -14.26
CA ALA A 104 -21.21 7.19 -13.16
C ALA A 104 -19.87 6.45 -12.94
N VAL A 105 -18.96 6.54 -13.92
CA VAL A 105 -17.61 5.98 -13.85
C VAL A 105 -16.68 7.00 -13.19
N GLY A 106 -16.97 7.32 -11.93
CA GLY A 106 -16.23 8.31 -11.15
C GLY A 106 -16.03 7.87 -9.70
N ARG A 107 -14.80 8.05 -9.19
CA ARG A 107 -14.42 7.96 -7.76
C ARG A 107 -14.78 6.61 -7.11
N SER A 108 -14.01 5.56 -7.39
CA SER A 108 -14.20 4.25 -6.75
C SER A 108 -13.70 4.25 -5.30
N SER A 109 -14.64 4.19 -4.35
CA SER A 109 -14.34 4.02 -2.92
C SER A 109 -13.82 2.63 -2.55
N ARG A 110 -13.77 1.65 -3.48
CA ARG A 110 -13.58 0.22 -3.17
C ARG A 110 -12.24 -0.40 -3.56
N GLU A 111 -11.38 0.28 -4.31
CA GLU A 111 -10.06 -0.29 -4.67
C GLU A 111 -9.04 -0.14 -3.52
N MET A 112 -8.00 -0.97 -3.53
CA MET A 112 -6.82 -0.92 -2.62
C MET A 112 -5.92 0.28 -2.99
N PRO A 113 -5.24 0.96 -2.04
CA PRO A 113 -4.22 1.95 -2.41
C PRO A 113 -3.04 1.25 -3.09
N GLU A 114 -2.63 1.78 -4.24
CA GLU A 114 -1.49 1.32 -5.02
C GLU A 114 -0.40 2.41 -5.05
N LEU A 115 0.75 2.16 -5.67
CA LEU A 115 1.92 3.05 -5.63
C LEU A 115 1.59 4.55 -5.84
N PRO A 116 0.77 4.97 -6.83
CA PRO A 116 0.44 6.39 -7.02
C PRO A 116 -0.38 7.00 -5.87
N ASP A 117 -1.35 6.26 -5.31
CA ASP A 117 -2.14 6.77 -4.19
C ASP A 117 -1.25 6.87 -2.92
N LEU A 118 -0.40 5.86 -2.68
CA LEU A 118 0.49 5.83 -1.52
C LEU A 118 1.50 6.96 -1.51
N LEU A 119 2.11 7.29 -2.66
CA LEU A 119 3.03 8.42 -2.80
C LEU A 119 2.34 9.77 -2.57
N TYR A 120 1.11 9.93 -3.08
CA TYR A 120 0.33 11.15 -2.86
C TYR A 120 -0.08 11.30 -1.38
N ILE A 121 -0.61 10.24 -0.76
CA ILE A 121 -0.95 10.23 0.66
C ILE A 121 0.29 10.52 1.51
N GLN A 122 1.43 9.89 1.21
CA GLN A 122 2.70 10.13 1.90
C GLN A 122 3.09 11.63 1.84
N ALA A 123 3.10 12.24 0.65
CA ALA A 123 3.49 13.63 0.48
C ALA A 123 2.60 14.59 1.31
N ARG A 124 1.28 14.43 1.23
CA ARG A 124 0.31 15.25 1.98
C ARG A 124 0.39 15.04 3.49
N LEU A 125 0.67 13.82 3.95
CA LEU A 125 0.89 13.54 5.38
C LEU A 125 2.23 14.09 5.89
N LYS A 126 3.29 14.09 5.07
CA LYS A 126 4.55 14.76 5.42
C LYS A 126 4.34 16.25 5.63
N GLU A 127 3.73 16.90 4.64
CA GLU A 127 3.41 18.34 4.64
C GLU A 127 2.56 18.75 5.86
N ALA A 128 1.55 17.95 6.22
CA ALA A 128 0.64 18.30 7.31
C ALA A 128 1.19 18.01 8.71
N LEU A 129 1.94 16.91 8.90
CA LEU A 129 2.17 16.32 10.24
C LEU A 129 3.63 16.25 10.69
N VAL A 130 4.62 16.26 9.78
CA VAL A 130 6.03 16.12 10.18
C VAL A 130 6.48 17.31 11.03
N GLY A 131 7.22 17.03 12.09
CA GLY A 131 7.64 18.02 13.09
C GLY A 131 6.62 18.29 14.20
N ARG A 132 5.36 17.87 14.06
CA ARG A 132 4.35 17.99 15.13
C ARG A 132 4.45 16.86 16.15
N ARG A 133 3.94 17.10 17.36
CA ARG A 133 3.82 16.09 18.43
C ARG A 133 2.41 15.52 18.53
N VAL A 134 2.29 14.23 18.85
CA VAL A 134 0.99 13.63 19.21
C VAL A 134 0.58 14.12 20.60
N VAL A 135 -0.60 14.73 20.71
CA VAL A 135 -1.16 15.25 21.97
C VAL A 135 -2.34 14.43 22.50
N ALA A 136 -3.01 13.68 21.63
CA ALA A 136 -4.02 12.69 22.02
C ALA A 136 -4.05 11.52 21.04
N GLU A 137 -4.58 10.38 21.49
CA GLU A 137 -4.80 9.19 20.67
C GLU A 137 -6.18 8.61 20.95
N ARG A 138 -6.76 7.94 19.97
CA ARG A 138 -8.01 7.19 20.10
C ARG A 138 -7.86 5.86 19.34
N LEU A 139 -8.06 4.73 20.00
CA LEU A 139 -8.15 3.41 19.37
C LEU A 139 -9.58 2.87 19.51
N ARG A 140 -10.23 2.61 18.37
CA ARG A 140 -11.61 2.06 18.30
C ARG A 140 -11.62 0.58 17.93
N GLU A 141 -10.83 0.18 16.94
CA GLU A 141 -10.80 -1.19 16.40
C GLU A 141 -9.43 -1.86 16.70
N PRO A 142 -9.23 -2.38 17.92
CA PRO A 142 -7.94 -2.93 18.34
C PRO A 142 -7.50 -4.16 17.53
N ILE A 143 -8.41 -4.87 16.86
CA ILE A 143 -8.10 -6.05 16.02
C ILE A 143 -7.22 -5.72 14.80
N VAL A 144 -7.26 -4.46 14.35
CA VAL A 144 -6.45 -3.98 13.22
C VAL A 144 -5.03 -3.60 13.66
N MET A 145 -4.86 -3.24 14.94
CA MET A 145 -3.61 -2.79 15.56
C MET A 145 -2.83 -3.95 16.18
N ARG A 146 -1.51 -3.95 16.03
CA ARG A 146 -0.61 -4.97 16.59
C ARG A 146 0.56 -4.28 17.27
N PHE A 147 0.86 -4.68 18.50
CA PHE A 147 1.95 -4.11 19.27
C PHE A 147 3.12 -5.10 19.31
N ALA A 148 4.23 -4.78 18.64
CA ALA A 148 5.47 -5.53 18.75
C ALA A 148 6.34 -5.06 19.92
N VAL A 149 6.00 -3.90 20.50
CA VAL A 149 6.57 -3.33 21.71
C VAL A 149 5.63 -3.51 22.91
N ARG A 150 6.16 -3.53 24.12
CA ARG A 150 5.36 -3.62 25.35
C ARG A 150 4.63 -2.29 25.60
N GLY A 151 3.33 -2.26 25.35
CA GLY A 151 2.46 -1.12 25.66
C GLY A 151 1.22 -1.08 24.75
N ASN A 152 0.74 0.12 24.47
CA ASN A 152 -0.44 0.41 23.65
C ASN A 152 -0.19 1.65 22.76
N LEU A 153 -1.23 2.18 22.12
CA LEU A 153 -1.10 3.34 21.22
C LEU A 153 -0.67 4.63 21.97
N SER A 154 -0.95 4.71 23.27
CA SER A 154 -0.55 5.82 24.14
C SER A 154 0.97 6.01 24.27
N LEU A 155 1.79 5.02 23.85
CA LEU A 155 3.25 5.16 23.71
C LEU A 155 3.70 6.24 22.71
N LEU A 156 2.79 6.72 21.84
CA LEU A 156 3.06 7.80 20.91
C LEU A 156 2.82 9.21 21.51
N LEU A 157 2.14 9.32 22.65
CA LEU A 157 1.84 10.62 23.27
C LEU A 157 3.13 11.39 23.61
N GLY A 158 3.14 12.69 23.31
CA GLY A 158 4.29 13.58 23.48
C GLY A 158 5.39 13.43 22.43
N ARG A 159 5.41 12.35 21.63
CA ARG A 159 6.46 12.11 20.64
C ARG A 159 6.26 12.94 19.39
N ARG A 160 7.37 13.43 18.84
CA ARG A 160 7.41 14.16 17.57
C ARG A 160 7.44 13.17 16.40
N LEU A 161 6.67 13.45 15.34
CA LEU A 161 6.77 12.73 14.08
C LEU A 161 7.97 13.24 13.29
N ASP A 162 9.00 12.39 13.15
CA ASP A 162 10.23 12.69 12.41
C ASP A 162 10.00 12.64 10.90
N ASP A 163 9.29 11.63 10.41
CA ASP A 163 9.05 11.43 8.98
C ASP A 163 7.82 10.55 8.70
N VAL A 164 7.29 10.62 7.48
CA VAL A 164 6.40 9.60 6.90
C VAL A 164 7.08 9.04 5.66
N ILE A 165 7.49 7.77 5.74
CA ILE A 165 8.09 7.05 4.60
C ILE A 165 7.14 5.98 4.07
N ARG A 166 7.36 5.55 2.83
CA ARG A 166 6.69 4.40 2.25
C ARG A 166 7.66 3.23 2.23
N HIS A 167 7.30 2.10 2.84
CA HIS A 167 8.01 0.83 2.67
C HIS A 167 7.08 -0.16 2.01
N ALA A 168 7.34 -0.45 0.75
CA ALA A 168 6.43 -1.14 -0.13
C ALA A 168 5.00 -0.56 -0.09
N HIS A 169 4.03 -1.36 0.35
CA HIS A 169 2.62 -1.02 0.47
C HIS A 169 2.20 -0.62 1.90
N PHE A 170 3.19 -0.32 2.76
CA PHE A 170 2.99 0.29 4.07
C PHE A 170 3.37 1.78 4.00
N LEU A 171 2.61 2.62 4.70
CA LEU A 171 3.11 3.92 5.17
C LEU A 171 3.65 3.74 6.59
N VAL A 172 4.83 4.28 6.84
CA VAL A 172 5.55 4.18 8.12
C VAL A 172 5.74 5.58 8.67
N PHE A 173 5.04 5.86 9.77
CA PHE A 173 5.13 7.08 10.54
C PHE A 173 6.25 6.89 11.56
N ARG A 174 7.36 7.63 11.39
CA ARG A 174 8.57 7.47 12.18
C ARG A 174 8.58 8.47 13.32
N PHE A 175 8.68 7.97 14.55
CA PHE A 175 8.86 8.76 15.76
C PHE A 175 10.29 8.53 16.29
N GLU A 176 10.64 9.15 17.42
CA GLU A 176 11.99 9.14 18.02
C GLU A 176 12.62 7.73 18.11
N ASP A 177 11.92 6.77 18.73
CA ASP A 177 12.33 5.37 18.99
C ASP A 177 11.29 4.32 18.55
N LEU A 178 10.17 4.76 17.96
CA LEU A 178 9.06 3.93 17.48
C LEU A 178 8.76 4.19 16.00
N ASP A 179 8.34 3.15 15.28
CA ASP A 179 7.72 3.26 13.95
C ASP A 179 6.26 2.75 14.04
N LEU A 180 5.29 3.54 13.57
CA LEU A 180 3.91 3.08 13.32
C LEU A 180 3.77 2.74 11.84
N ALA A 181 3.74 1.44 11.50
CA ALA A 181 3.62 0.96 10.13
C ALA A 181 2.18 0.54 9.82
N VAL A 182 1.59 1.10 8.77
CA VAL A 182 0.19 0.86 8.39
C VAL A 182 0.08 0.41 6.93
N ASN A 183 -0.40 -0.81 6.75
CA ASN A 183 -0.82 -1.36 5.47
C ASN A 183 -2.35 -1.22 5.33
N PRO A 184 -2.84 -0.35 4.42
CA PRO A 184 -4.25 -0.05 4.29
C PRO A 184 -5.08 -1.18 3.64
N MET A 185 -4.44 -2.19 3.04
CA MET A 185 -5.13 -3.33 2.41
C MET A 185 -6.28 -2.86 1.48
N LEU A 186 -7.45 -3.51 1.51
CA LEU A 186 -8.53 -3.21 0.57
C LEU A 186 -9.23 -1.86 0.86
N ALA A 187 -9.71 -1.68 2.09
CA ALA A 187 -10.60 -0.58 2.44
C ALA A 187 -9.97 0.50 3.33
N GLY A 188 -8.73 0.32 3.81
CA GLY A 188 -8.02 1.31 4.62
C GLY A 188 -7.87 2.67 3.94
N ARG A 189 -8.23 3.74 4.65
CA ARG A 189 -8.10 5.15 4.23
C ARG A 189 -7.41 5.95 5.33
N PHE A 190 -6.63 6.94 4.92
CA PHE A 190 -6.13 7.98 5.81
C PHE A 190 -6.94 9.24 5.56
N ARG A 191 -7.28 9.98 6.60
CA ARG A 191 -7.95 11.28 6.52
C ARG A 191 -7.26 12.25 7.47
N LEU A 192 -7.14 13.51 7.04
CA LEU A 192 -6.86 14.64 7.91
C LEU A 192 -8.19 15.33 8.23
N ALA A 193 -8.42 15.63 9.50
CA ALA A 193 -9.66 16.23 10.02
C ALA A 193 -9.34 17.21 11.16
N ALA A 194 -10.28 18.08 11.52
CA ALA A 194 -10.18 18.83 12.77
C ALA A 194 -10.49 17.89 13.98
N PRO A 195 -9.87 18.08 15.16
CA PRO A 195 -10.03 17.14 16.28
C PRO A 195 -11.45 17.10 16.90
N ASP A 196 -12.23 18.15 16.71
CA ASP A 196 -13.62 18.30 17.15
C ASP A 196 -14.62 17.72 16.14
N GLU A 197 -14.21 17.41 14.91
CA GLU A 197 -15.06 16.68 13.96
C GLU A 197 -15.45 15.32 14.53
N LYS A 198 -16.72 14.94 14.40
CA LYS A 198 -17.20 13.63 14.84
C LYS A 198 -16.42 12.47 14.21
N ASP A 199 -16.01 11.50 15.03
CA ASP A 199 -15.40 10.24 14.58
C ASP A 199 -16.33 9.51 13.58
N GLU A 200 -15.76 9.02 12.47
CA GLU A 200 -16.46 8.17 11.52
C GLU A 200 -16.76 6.76 12.07
N ARG A 201 -17.80 6.10 11.55
CA ARG A 201 -18.24 4.77 12.04
C ARG A 201 -17.23 3.65 11.80
N ASP A 202 -16.35 3.83 10.82
CA ASP A 202 -15.29 2.93 10.39
C ASP A 202 -13.90 3.42 10.86
N LEU A 203 -13.83 4.35 11.81
CA LEU A 203 -12.58 4.76 12.45
C LEU A 203 -11.95 3.57 13.15
N VAL A 204 -10.68 3.30 12.82
CA VAL A 204 -9.86 2.31 13.50
C VAL A 204 -9.04 2.97 14.61
N PHE A 205 -8.28 4.01 14.25
CA PHE A 205 -7.54 4.83 15.20
C PHE A 205 -7.42 6.28 14.73
N ALA A 206 -7.26 7.21 15.67
CA ALA A 206 -6.90 8.59 15.42
C ALA A 206 -5.68 8.98 16.27
N LEU A 207 -4.78 9.80 15.69
CA LEU A 207 -3.71 10.50 16.39
C LEU A 207 -3.94 12.00 16.22
N THR A 208 -4.20 12.71 17.31
CA THR A 208 -4.31 14.17 17.31
C THR A 208 -2.92 14.76 17.45
N PHE A 209 -2.52 15.52 16.44
CA PHE A 209 -1.27 16.28 16.44
C PHE A 209 -1.51 17.70 16.93
N GLY A 210 -0.61 18.18 17.79
CA GLY A 210 -0.59 19.56 18.27
C GLY A 210 -0.33 20.58 17.16
N PRO A 211 -0.29 21.88 17.51
CA PRO A 211 0.26 22.90 16.62
C PRO A 211 1.71 22.56 16.23
N PRO A 212 2.24 23.15 15.13
CA PRO A 212 3.67 23.11 14.85
C PRO A 212 4.48 23.64 16.05
N GLU A 213 5.65 23.07 16.30
CA GLU A 213 6.61 23.72 17.22
C GLU A 213 7.00 25.08 16.63
N ALA A 214 6.92 26.14 17.44
CA ALA A 214 7.05 27.51 16.97
C ALA A 214 8.45 27.76 16.36
N THR A 215 8.52 27.95 15.04
CA THR A 215 9.69 28.54 14.41
C THR A 215 9.74 30.03 14.77
N SER A 216 10.92 30.56 15.06
CA SER A 216 11.10 31.85 15.73
C SER A 216 10.69 33.10 14.93
N HIS A 217 10.14 32.94 13.71
CA HIS A 217 9.91 34.03 12.77
C HIS A 217 8.65 33.82 11.90
N GLY A 218 7.47 34.22 12.39
CA GLY A 218 6.26 34.30 11.55
C GLY A 218 4.97 34.53 12.34
N PRO A 219 3.95 35.22 11.76
CA PRO A 219 2.62 35.30 12.36
C PRO A 219 1.90 33.96 12.29
N ARG A 220 1.01 33.70 13.26
CA ARG A 220 0.18 32.49 13.34
C ARG A 220 -0.72 32.37 12.11
N GLY A 221 -0.41 31.41 11.23
CA GLY A 221 -1.24 31.08 10.06
C GLY A 221 -2.31 30.03 10.38
N GLU A 222 -3.18 29.73 9.42
CA GLU A 222 -4.23 28.70 9.56
C GLU A 222 -3.67 27.29 9.91
N GLY A 223 -2.38 27.06 9.64
CA GLY A 223 -1.63 25.86 10.01
C GLY A 223 -1.36 25.66 11.52
N ASP A 224 -1.60 26.65 12.37
CA ASP A 224 -1.45 26.56 13.84
C ASP A 224 -2.58 25.77 14.53
N SER A 225 -3.56 25.30 13.76
CA SER A 225 -4.60 24.40 14.25
C SER A 225 -4.04 23.00 14.55
N MET A 226 -4.62 22.34 15.56
CA MET A 226 -4.41 20.90 15.79
C MET A 226 -5.03 20.08 14.66
N SER A 227 -4.46 18.92 14.35
CA SER A 227 -4.93 18.06 13.25
C SER A 227 -5.05 16.61 13.68
N ASP A 228 -6.19 15.98 13.40
CA ASP A 228 -6.36 14.53 13.53
C ASP A 228 -5.86 13.81 12.27
N LEU A 229 -4.87 12.92 12.44
CA LEU A 229 -4.64 11.82 11.52
C LEU A 229 -5.58 10.67 11.87
N ARG A 230 -6.56 10.38 11.00
CA ARG A 230 -7.51 9.27 11.16
C ARG A 230 -7.17 8.16 10.19
N TYR A 231 -7.05 6.93 10.69
CA TYR A 231 -7.04 5.72 9.87
C TYR A 231 -8.38 5.01 10.01
N ARG A 232 -9.03 4.73 8.87
CA ARG A 232 -10.38 4.18 8.76
C ARG A 232 -10.37 2.91 7.91
N ASP A 233 -11.18 1.91 8.25
CA ASP A 233 -11.27 0.65 7.50
C ASP A 233 -12.62 -0.06 7.69
N GLU A 234 -13.57 0.15 6.77
CA GLU A 234 -14.88 -0.54 6.75
C GLU A 234 -14.83 -2.07 6.58
N LYS A 235 -13.65 -2.69 6.53
CA LYS A 235 -13.46 -4.15 6.46
C LYS A 235 -12.62 -4.72 7.60
N ASN A 236 -12.01 -3.89 8.45
CA ASN A 236 -11.05 -4.32 9.48
C ASN A 236 -9.98 -5.30 8.94
N MET A 237 -9.56 -5.12 7.68
CA MET A 237 -8.60 -5.99 6.98
C MET A 237 -7.18 -5.42 6.99
N GLY A 238 -7.04 -4.13 7.23
CA GLY A 238 -5.79 -3.40 7.35
C GLY A 238 -4.90 -3.97 8.43
N LYS A 239 -3.64 -3.55 8.39
CA LYS A 239 -2.66 -3.96 9.38
C LYS A 239 -1.84 -2.77 9.84
N ALA A 240 -2.16 -2.28 11.03
CA ALA A 240 -1.35 -1.33 11.76
C ALA A 240 -0.43 -2.10 12.73
N TYR A 241 0.81 -1.65 12.83
CA TYR A 241 1.85 -2.20 13.71
C TYR A 241 2.56 -1.06 14.43
N LEU A 242 2.61 -1.09 15.76
CA LEU A 242 3.53 -0.26 16.53
C LEU A 242 4.79 -1.07 16.85
N LEU A 243 5.92 -0.59 16.35
CA LEU A 243 7.22 -1.27 16.31
C LEU A 243 8.28 -0.42 17.02
N ALA A 244 9.37 -1.05 17.48
CA ALA A 244 10.61 -0.33 17.71
C ALA A 244 11.13 0.21 16.37
N LYS A 245 11.73 1.41 16.36
CA LYS A 245 12.20 2.08 15.14
C LYS A 245 13.14 1.19 14.33
N GLY A 246 12.78 0.95 13.08
CA GLY A 246 13.51 0.07 12.15
C GLY A 246 13.28 -1.44 12.32
N ASP A 247 12.55 -1.91 13.34
CA ASP A 247 12.33 -3.35 13.59
C ASP A 247 11.19 -3.94 12.71
N TRP A 248 11.28 -3.71 11.39
CA TRP A 248 10.21 -4.06 10.45
C TRP A 248 10.02 -5.56 10.26
N LYS A 249 10.98 -6.39 10.69
CA LYS A 249 10.86 -7.85 10.76
C LYS A 249 9.77 -8.32 11.73
N ALA A 250 9.38 -7.50 12.71
CA ALA A 250 8.26 -7.81 13.61
C ALA A 250 6.88 -7.58 12.94
N ALA A 251 6.82 -6.87 11.81
CA ALA A 251 5.59 -6.68 11.04
C ALA A 251 5.45 -7.74 9.94
N ALA A 252 4.57 -8.73 10.18
CA ALA A 252 4.39 -9.87 9.29
C ALA A 252 4.05 -9.49 7.83
N GLY A 253 5.01 -9.74 6.92
CA GLY A 253 4.88 -9.43 5.50
C GLY A 253 5.34 -8.01 5.12
N MET A 254 6.00 -7.31 6.03
CA MET A 254 6.72 -6.05 5.75
C MET A 254 8.19 -6.34 5.39
N ASP A 255 8.81 -7.31 6.05
CA ASP A 255 10.13 -7.88 5.74
C ASP A 255 10.19 -8.59 4.38
N GLN A 256 9.11 -9.33 4.05
CA GLN A 256 8.94 -10.02 2.77
C GLN A 256 8.34 -9.11 1.68
N ALA A 257 8.13 -7.83 1.97
CA ALA A 257 7.69 -6.82 1.01
C ALA A 257 8.83 -5.83 0.74
N GLY A 258 8.93 -5.38 -0.50
CA GLY A 258 10.11 -4.67 -0.98
C GLY A 258 10.76 -5.39 -2.17
N GLY A 259 9.94 -5.86 -3.12
CA GLY A 259 10.40 -6.01 -4.50
C GLY A 259 10.96 -4.68 -5.04
N VAL A 260 11.53 -4.68 -6.24
CA VAL A 260 12.15 -3.45 -6.76
C VAL A 260 11.10 -2.35 -6.92
N ASP A 261 11.38 -1.18 -6.36
CA ASP A 261 10.57 0.02 -6.59
C ASP A 261 10.66 0.40 -8.07
N VAL A 262 9.53 0.34 -8.75
CA VAL A 262 9.43 0.51 -10.21
C VAL A 262 9.58 1.95 -10.68
N LEU A 263 9.78 2.91 -9.77
CA LEU A 263 10.15 4.28 -10.06
C LEU A 263 11.58 4.63 -9.64
N ALA A 264 12.28 3.75 -8.92
CA ALA A 264 13.65 3.99 -8.46
C ALA A 264 14.69 3.79 -9.58
N PRO A 265 15.86 4.48 -9.53
CA PRO A 265 16.90 4.39 -10.56
C PRO A 265 17.41 2.96 -10.81
N GLU A 266 17.34 2.09 -9.80
CA GLU A 266 17.79 0.70 -9.84
C GLU A 266 16.84 -0.24 -10.61
N PHE A 267 15.65 0.25 -10.99
CA PHE A 267 14.71 -0.45 -11.87
C PHE A 267 15.06 -0.18 -13.33
N THR A 268 16.09 -0.87 -13.83
CA THR A 268 16.54 -0.76 -15.23
C THR A 268 15.93 -1.84 -16.12
N ARG A 269 15.94 -1.60 -17.44
CA ARG A 269 15.51 -2.58 -18.46
C ARG A 269 16.27 -3.89 -18.34
N GLU A 270 17.58 -3.83 -18.13
CA GLU A 270 18.48 -4.99 -18.06
C GLU A 270 18.16 -5.86 -16.84
N ARG A 271 17.91 -5.22 -15.69
CA ARG A 271 17.49 -5.88 -14.45
C ARG A 271 16.10 -6.49 -14.60
N PHE A 272 15.15 -5.78 -15.20
CA PHE A 272 13.79 -6.29 -15.42
C PHE A 272 13.73 -7.46 -16.42
N VAL A 273 14.46 -7.37 -17.54
CA VAL A 273 14.62 -8.48 -18.50
C VAL A 273 15.27 -9.70 -17.82
N SER A 274 16.26 -9.48 -16.95
CA SER A 274 16.92 -10.56 -16.19
C SER A 274 15.98 -11.20 -15.15
N LEU A 275 15.12 -10.42 -14.52
CA LEU A 275 14.05 -10.91 -13.65
C LEU A 275 13.06 -11.78 -14.43
N LEU A 276 12.57 -11.31 -15.58
CA LEU A 276 11.63 -12.03 -16.46
C LEU A 276 12.14 -13.40 -16.91
N LYS A 277 13.42 -13.53 -17.27
CA LYS A 277 14.03 -14.80 -17.74
C LYS A 277 13.87 -15.96 -16.75
N LYS A 278 13.78 -15.67 -15.44
CA LYS A 278 13.65 -16.68 -14.38
C LYS A 278 12.18 -17.05 -14.08
N ARG A 279 11.20 -16.39 -14.71
CA ARG A 279 9.77 -16.49 -14.38
C ARG A 279 9.00 -17.44 -15.30
N ARG A 280 8.27 -18.38 -14.68
CA ARG A 280 7.43 -19.39 -15.36
C ARG A 280 5.94 -19.06 -15.33
N ASP A 281 5.55 -18.00 -14.64
CA ASP A 281 4.19 -17.52 -14.47
C ASP A 281 3.80 -16.47 -15.51
N GLN A 282 2.57 -15.97 -15.42
CA GLN A 282 1.98 -15.03 -16.37
C GLN A 282 2.40 -13.59 -16.04
N VAL A 283 2.50 -12.72 -17.04
CA VAL A 283 2.98 -11.34 -16.89
C VAL A 283 2.19 -10.55 -15.84
N ARG A 284 0.87 -10.71 -15.78
CA ARG A 284 0.04 -10.09 -14.71
C ARG A 284 0.38 -10.63 -13.31
N VAL A 285 0.77 -11.89 -13.20
CA VAL A 285 1.13 -12.51 -11.91
C VAL A 285 2.47 -11.97 -11.40
N LEU A 286 3.43 -11.74 -12.30
CA LEU A 286 4.67 -11.02 -11.97
C LEU A 286 4.39 -9.58 -11.54
N LEU A 287 3.53 -8.85 -12.26
CA LEU A 287 3.17 -7.47 -11.89
C LEU A 287 2.56 -7.39 -10.49
N LEU A 288 1.80 -8.38 -10.06
CA LEU A 288 1.17 -8.43 -8.74
C LEU A 288 2.05 -9.08 -7.64
N ASP A 289 3.27 -9.49 -7.98
CA ASP A 289 4.20 -10.15 -7.05
C ASP A 289 5.04 -9.14 -6.27
N LYS A 290 4.54 -8.78 -5.08
CA LYS A 290 5.14 -7.81 -4.14
C LYS A 290 6.59 -8.14 -3.69
N ARG A 291 7.06 -9.36 -3.92
CA ARG A 291 8.46 -9.77 -3.67
C ARG A 291 9.39 -9.48 -4.84
N ALA A 292 8.83 -9.28 -6.03
CA ALA A 292 9.57 -9.01 -7.26
C ALA A 292 9.48 -7.54 -7.66
N LEU A 293 8.28 -6.96 -7.64
CA LEU A 293 7.99 -5.58 -8.01
C LEU A 293 7.13 -4.93 -6.92
N ASP A 294 7.44 -3.69 -6.59
CA ASP A 294 6.74 -3.02 -5.50
C ASP A 294 5.41 -2.36 -5.91
N SER A 295 4.41 -2.51 -5.05
CA SER A 295 3.20 -1.66 -4.96
C SER A 295 2.34 -1.48 -6.21
N ILE A 296 2.54 -2.31 -7.23
CA ILE A 296 1.60 -2.49 -8.34
C ILE A 296 0.42 -3.35 -7.84
N GLY A 297 -0.82 -2.88 -8.04
CA GLY A 297 -2.03 -3.66 -7.78
C GLY A 297 -2.84 -3.96 -9.04
N ASN A 298 -4.07 -4.42 -8.84
CA ASN A 298 -4.90 -4.94 -9.93
C ASN A 298 -5.21 -3.90 -11.00
N ALA A 299 -5.36 -2.63 -10.62
CA ALA A 299 -5.72 -1.57 -11.55
C ALA A 299 -4.54 -1.22 -12.45
N TYR A 300 -3.41 -0.81 -11.87
CA TYR A 300 -2.26 -0.42 -12.68
C TYR A 300 -1.63 -1.60 -13.42
N ALA A 301 -1.75 -2.84 -12.92
CA ALA A 301 -1.36 -4.01 -13.69
C ALA A 301 -2.21 -4.25 -14.96
N ASP A 302 -3.49 -3.83 -14.99
CA ASP A 302 -4.29 -3.86 -16.24
C ASP A 302 -3.83 -2.77 -17.22
N GLU A 303 -3.62 -1.56 -16.71
CA GLU A 303 -3.18 -0.39 -17.49
C GLU A 303 -1.78 -0.58 -18.10
N ILE A 304 -0.83 -1.13 -17.33
CA ILE A 304 0.53 -1.47 -17.79
C ILE A 304 0.49 -2.46 -18.95
N LEU A 305 -0.34 -3.51 -18.84
CA LEU A 305 -0.44 -4.54 -19.87
C LEU A 305 -1.16 -4.04 -21.12
N PHE A 306 -2.14 -3.14 -20.94
CA PHE A 306 -2.75 -2.41 -22.06
C PHE A 306 -1.72 -1.52 -22.75
N GLU A 307 -0.94 -0.75 -21.99
CA GLU A 307 0.08 0.12 -22.55
C GLU A 307 1.12 -0.68 -23.34
N ALA A 308 1.64 -1.76 -22.75
CA ALA A 308 2.58 -2.71 -23.36
C ALA A 308 2.01 -3.58 -24.50
N ARG A 309 0.69 -3.55 -24.75
CA ARG A 309 -0.02 -4.39 -25.74
C ARG A 309 0.12 -5.91 -25.47
N LEU A 310 0.24 -6.31 -24.20
CA LEU A 310 0.40 -7.70 -23.79
C LEU A 310 -0.90 -8.25 -23.20
N HIS A 311 -1.31 -9.45 -23.62
CA HIS A 311 -2.47 -10.14 -23.05
C HIS A 311 -2.17 -10.59 -21.60
N PRO A 312 -3.11 -10.44 -20.63
CA PRO A 312 -2.83 -10.74 -19.22
C PRO A 312 -2.38 -12.17 -18.89
N LYS A 313 -2.71 -13.12 -19.78
CA LYS A 313 -2.32 -14.53 -19.67
C LYS A 313 -1.03 -14.91 -20.40
N THR A 314 -0.34 -13.97 -21.05
CA THR A 314 0.98 -14.20 -21.66
C THR A 314 1.98 -14.62 -20.57
N PHE A 315 2.86 -15.58 -20.87
CA PHE A 315 3.87 -16.05 -19.93
C PHE A 315 5.13 -15.18 -19.98
N CYS A 316 5.79 -14.97 -18.84
CA CYS A 316 7.03 -14.19 -18.79
C CYS A 316 8.11 -14.78 -19.72
N ARG A 317 8.29 -16.11 -19.68
CA ARG A 317 9.20 -16.87 -20.56
C ARG A 317 8.84 -16.89 -22.05
N SER A 318 7.69 -16.35 -22.46
CA SER A 318 7.29 -16.26 -23.88
C SER A 318 7.37 -14.85 -24.46
N LEU A 319 7.84 -13.87 -23.68
CA LEU A 319 8.13 -12.54 -24.20
C LEU A 319 9.42 -12.56 -25.03
N SER A 320 9.42 -11.87 -26.16
CA SER A 320 10.65 -11.49 -26.84
C SER A 320 11.44 -10.49 -25.98
N HIS A 321 12.70 -10.19 -26.36
CA HIS A 321 13.45 -9.12 -25.71
C HIS A 321 12.72 -7.77 -25.82
N ASP A 322 12.21 -7.45 -27.00
CA ASP A 322 11.50 -6.19 -27.28
C ASP A 322 10.17 -6.10 -26.52
N ASP A 323 9.46 -7.21 -26.33
CA ASP A 323 8.27 -7.28 -25.49
C ASP A 323 8.59 -7.05 -24.01
N ALA A 324 9.72 -7.58 -23.54
CA ALA A 324 10.19 -7.38 -22.17
C ALA A 324 10.63 -5.93 -21.91
N VAL A 325 11.35 -5.32 -22.86
CA VAL A 325 11.73 -3.89 -22.81
C VAL A 325 10.48 -3.00 -22.88
N ARG A 326 9.54 -3.29 -23.79
CA ARG A 326 8.28 -2.54 -23.90
C ARG A 326 7.41 -2.67 -22.65
N LEU A 327 7.43 -3.82 -21.97
CA LEU A 327 6.75 -4.00 -20.69
C LEU A 327 7.42 -3.18 -19.57
N HIS A 328 8.75 -3.15 -19.49
CA HIS A 328 9.47 -2.26 -18.57
C HIS A 328 9.05 -0.80 -18.77
N ASP A 329 9.13 -0.32 -20.01
CA ASP A 329 8.85 1.07 -20.33
C ASP A 329 7.37 1.43 -20.07
N ALA A 330 6.44 0.50 -20.30
CA ALA A 330 5.05 0.64 -19.93
C ALA A 330 4.83 0.72 -18.40
N ILE A 331 5.58 -0.04 -17.59
CA ILE A 331 5.54 0.07 -16.12
C ILE A 331 5.93 1.48 -15.69
N VAL A 332 7.12 1.94 -16.11
CA VAL A 332 7.65 3.26 -15.71
C VAL A 332 6.73 4.38 -16.21
N LYS A 333 6.28 4.32 -17.47
CA LYS A 333 5.38 5.31 -18.06
C LYS A 333 4.05 5.40 -17.31
N VAL A 334 3.33 4.29 -17.15
CA VAL A 334 2.01 4.29 -16.50
C VAL A 334 2.11 4.74 -15.05
N MET A 335 3.16 4.34 -14.32
CA MET A 335 3.35 4.78 -12.93
C MET A 335 3.65 6.27 -12.83
N ARG A 336 4.52 6.82 -13.69
CA ARG A 336 4.81 8.27 -13.72
C ARG A 336 3.58 9.10 -14.14
N GLU A 337 2.86 8.68 -15.18
CA GLU A 337 1.61 9.30 -15.61
C GLU A 337 0.58 9.31 -14.46
N ALA A 338 0.42 8.19 -13.76
CA ALA A 338 -0.54 8.07 -12.67
C ALA A 338 -0.15 8.89 -11.42
N VAL A 339 1.12 8.90 -11.02
CA VAL A 339 1.61 9.74 -9.90
C VAL A 339 1.36 11.21 -10.20
N ALA A 340 1.70 11.66 -11.42
CA ALA A 340 1.47 13.03 -11.85
C ALA A 340 -0.02 13.40 -11.88
N GLU A 341 -0.88 12.53 -12.43
CA GLU A 341 -2.32 12.78 -12.51
C GLU A 341 -3.01 12.79 -11.14
N VAL A 342 -2.67 11.87 -10.24
CA VAL A 342 -3.20 11.86 -8.86
C VAL A 342 -2.80 13.15 -8.12
N ALA A 343 -1.52 13.54 -8.19
CA ALA A 343 -1.03 14.76 -7.56
C ALA A 343 -1.67 16.03 -8.15
N ARG A 344 -1.78 16.11 -9.49
CA ARG A 344 -2.39 17.24 -10.21
C ARG A 344 -3.87 17.45 -9.84
N ARG A 345 -4.58 16.39 -9.46
CA ARG A 345 -6.00 16.48 -9.07
C ARG A 345 -6.21 17.05 -7.68
N GLY A 346 -5.23 16.93 -6.77
CA GLY A 346 -5.27 17.56 -5.45
C GLY A 346 -6.45 17.14 -4.55
N GLU A 347 -7.10 16.01 -4.84
CA GLU A 347 -8.27 15.53 -4.11
C GLU A 347 -7.91 15.13 -2.66
N PRO A 348 -8.87 15.10 -1.70
CA PRO A 348 -8.61 14.65 -0.34
C PRO A 348 -7.98 13.25 -0.27
N ILE A 349 -7.11 13.01 0.72
CA ILE A 349 -6.28 11.79 0.80
C ILE A 349 -7.06 10.48 1.06
N ASP A 350 -8.34 10.57 1.43
CA ASP A 350 -9.27 9.43 1.54
C ASP A 350 -10.00 9.13 0.20
N VAL A 351 -9.92 10.02 -0.78
CA VAL A 351 -10.47 9.87 -2.13
C VAL A 351 -9.46 9.23 -3.08
N LYS A 352 -9.93 8.35 -3.96
CA LYS A 352 -9.10 7.68 -4.97
C LYS A 352 -9.43 8.14 -6.37
N VAL A 353 -8.43 8.77 -6.99
CA VAL A 353 -8.47 9.23 -8.37
C VAL A 353 -8.17 8.04 -9.28
N ARG A 354 -9.21 7.46 -9.87
CA ARG A 354 -9.13 6.32 -10.81
C ARG A 354 -10.01 6.51 -12.06
N ASP A 355 -10.59 7.70 -12.22
CA ASP A 355 -11.46 8.09 -13.33
C ASP A 355 -10.68 8.31 -14.65
N PHE A 356 -9.35 8.43 -14.61
CA PHE A 356 -8.47 8.51 -15.79
C PHE A 356 -8.00 7.14 -16.34
N LEU A 357 -8.26 6.02 -15.66
CA LEU A 357 -7.79 4.70 -16.09
C LEU A 357 -8.43 4.26 -17.42
N LYS A 358 -7.63 3.73 -18.36
CA LYS A 358 -7.95 3.53 -19.78
C LYS A 358 -8.72 2.22 -20.06
N VAL A 359 -8.50 1.16 -19.27
CA VAL A 359 -9.16 -0.16 -19.44
C VAL A 359 -9.74 -0.73 -18.15
N ARG A 360 -9.13 -0.46 -16.99
CA ARG A 360 -9.62 -0.96 -15.70
C ARG A 360 -11.02 -0.40 -15.42
N LEU A 361 -11.99 -1.30 -15.26
CA LEU A 361 -13.41 -0.96 -15.07
C LEU A 361 -14.00 -0.09 -16.21
N ARG A 362 -13.49 -0.24 -17.44
CA ARG A 362 -14.06 0.37 -18.66
C ARG A 362 -14.69 -0.68 -19.56
N ASP A 363 -15.64 -0.24 -20.38
CA ASP A 363 -16.34 -1.07 -21.36
C ASP A 363 -15.78 -0.94 -22.79
N VAL A 364 -15.13 0.18 -23.12
CA VAL A 364 -14.69 0.54 -24.49
C VAL A 364 -13.20 0.86 -24.50
N CYS A 365 -12.47 0.30 -25.47
CA CYS A 365 -11.04 0.52 -25.64
C CYS A 365 -10.76 1.90 -26.27
N PRO A 366 -9.98 2.80 -25.62
CA PRO A 366 -9.71 4.13 -26.15
C PRO A 366 -8.77 4.15 -27.36
N ARG A 367 -8.12 3.02 -27.71
CA ARG A 367 -7.24 2.91 -28.88
C ARG A 367 -7.93 2.43 -30.16
N CYS A 368 -9.03 1.67 -30.05
CA CYS A 368 -9.67 1.03 -31.22
C CYS A 368 -11.19 0.88 -31.14
N GLY A 369 -11.86 1.42 -30.12
CA GLY A 369 -13.32 1.34 -29.94
C GLY A 369 -13.88 -0.04 -29.57
N ALA A 370 -13.08 -1.12 -29.67
CA ALA A 370 -13.54 -2.46 -29.33
C ALA A 370 -13.86 -2.63 -27.84
N LYS A 371 -14.82 -3.53 -27.53
CA LYS A 371 -15.23 -3.84 -26.16
C LYS A 371 -14.07 -4.35 -25.30
N VAL A 372 -13.86 -3.74 -24.13
CA VAL A 372 -12.93 -4.24 -23.12
C VAL A 372 -13.47 -5.54 -22.53
N ARG A 373 -12.58 -6.51 -22.36
CA ARG A 373 -12.87 -7.86 -21.90
C ARG A 373 -12.27 -8.10 -20.53
N LYS A 374 -12.83 -9.10 -19.84
CA LYS A 374 -12.50 -9.48 -18.48
C LYS A 374 -12.06 -10.94 -18.47
N ALA A 375 -10.83 -11.21 -18.03
CA ALA A 375 -10.29 -12.56 -17.91
C ALA A 375 -9.86 -12.85 -16.47
N GLY A 376 -10.19 -14.05 -15.96
CA GLY A 376 -9.66 -14.52 -14.68
C GLY A 376 -8.20 -14.98 -14.78
N VAL A 377 -7.32 -14.42 -13.96
CA VAL A 377 -5.89 -14.73 -13.84
C VAL A 377 -5.60 -15.08 -12.37
N ARG A 378 -5.34 -16.36 -12.08
CA ARG A 378 -5.16 -16.89 -10.70
C ARG A 378 -6.26 -16.45 -9.70
N GLY A 379 -7.52 -16.43 -10.14
CA GLY A 379 -8.67 -16.02 -9.32
C GLY A 379 -8.86 -14.50 -9.19
N MET A 380 -7.98 -13.69 -9.78
CA MET A 380 -8.15 -12.24 -9.85
C MET A 380 -8.62 -11.80 -11.24
N ASP A 381 -9.40 -10.75 -11.28
CA ASP A 381 -9.90 -10.18 -12.53
C ASP A 381 -8.81 -9.38 -13.26
N ALA A 382 -8.79 -9.48 -14.59
CA ALA A 382 -7.92 -8.71 -15.48
C ALA A 382 -8.74 -8.07 -16.62
N TYR A 383 -8.64 -6.76 -16.77
CA TYR A 383 -9.30 -5.97 -17.82
C TYR A 383 -8.33 -5.74 -18.99
N PHE A 384 -8.75 -6.03 -20.21
CA PHE A 384 -7.90 -5.95 -21.40
C PHE A 384 -8.71 -5.72 -22.68
N CYS A 385 -8.11 -5.12 -23.70
CA CYS A 385 -8.70 -5.03 -25.03
C CYS A 385 -8.24 -6.22 -25.89
N PRO A 386 -9.13 -7.07 -26.43
CA PRO A 386 -8.73 -8.27 -27.16
C PRO A 386 -8.09 -7.98 -28.53
N HIS A 387 -8.36 -6.81 -29.11
CA HIS A 387 -7.73 -6.37 -30.37
C HIS A 387 -6.35 -5.74 -30.14
N CYS A 388 -6.18 -4.95 -29.08
CA CYS A 388 -4.88 -4.32 -28.76
C CYS A 388 -3.93 -5.24 -27.96
N GLN A 389 -4.46 -6.30 -27.34
CA GLN A 389 -3.72 -7.29 -26.55
C GLN A 389 -4.14 -8.71 -26.98
N PRO A 390 -3.85 -9.12 -28.22
CA PRO A 390 -4.25 -10.42 -28.74
C PRO A 390 -3.61 -11.57 -27.94
N ALA A 391 -4.32 -12.69 -27.85
CA ALA A 391 -3.81 -13.89 -27.20
C ALA A 391 -2.71 -14.54 -28.06
N THR A 392 -1.51 -14.67 -27.52
CA THR A 392 -0.32 -15.18 -28.24
C THR A 392 -0.18 -16.71 -28.26
N ARG A 393 -1.15 -17.46 -27.72
CA ARG A 393 -1.06 -18.92 -27.58
C ARG A 393 -2.38 -19.61 -27.95
N ALA A 394 -2.27 -20.67 -28.75
CA ALA A 394 -3.36 -21.60 -29.03
C ALA A 394 -3.98 -22.18 -27.74
N GLY A 395 -5.31 -22.27 -27.69
CA GLY A 395 -6.06 -22.72 -26.51
C GLY A 395 -6.50 -21.61 -25.54
N LEU A 396 -6.12 -20.35 -25.79
CA LEU A 396 -6.84 -19.21 -25.22
C LEU A 396 -8.07 -18.88 -26.08
N VAL A 397 -9.16 -18.43 -25.43
CA VAL A 397 -10.39 -18.01 -26.12
C VAL A 397 -10.09 -16.84 -27.06
N ASP A 398 -10.56 -16.92 -28.31
CA ASP A 398 -10.50 -15.81 -29.24
C ASP A 398 -11.59 -14.78 -28.92
N TRP A 399 -11.24 -13.87 -28.02
CA TRP A 399 -12.09 -12.78 -27.55
C TRP A 399 -12.44 -11.75 -28.63
N THR A 400 -11.78 -11.76 -29.80
CA THR A 400 -12.15 -10.90 -30.94
C THR A 400 -13.39 -11.42 -31.68
N LYS A 401 -13.58 -12.75 -31.68
CA LYS A 401 -14.72 -13.43 -32.31
C LYS A 401 -15.87 -13.72 -31.34
N THR A 402 -15.68 -13.47 -30.04
CA THR A 402 -16.68 -13.75 -29.02
C THR A 402 -17.60 -12.55 -28.84
N GLY A 403 -18.86 -12.65 -29.26
CA GLY A 403 -19.81 -11.51 -29.27
C GLY A 403 -20.39 -11.08 -27.91
N LYS A 404 -20.33 -11.93 -26.88
CA LYS A 404 -20.89 -11.64 -25.53
C LYS A 404 -19.87 -10.99 -24.63
#